data_AF-A0A1G6ERD6-F1
#
_entry.id   AF-A0A1G6ERD6-F1
#
_cell.length_a   1.000
_cell.length_b   1.000
_cell.length_c   1.000
_cell.angle_alpha   90.00
_cell.angle_beta   90.00
_cell.angle_gamma   90.00
#
_symmetry.space_group_name_H-M   'P 1'
#
loop_
_entity.id
_entity.type
_entity.pdbx_description
1 polymer ?
#
loop_
_entity_poly.entity_id
_entity_poly.type
_entity_poly.pdbx_seq_one_letter_code
_entity_poly.pdbx_strand_id
1 'polypeptide(L)'
;MKTLKLLLGILFISTSLVSCQRDPVYVEPVVPTISLNQLLSSHEIWYVDINKTVGFGETPFMQFAFTLSFRNSVLYANNNLVGLGDQGGGYGIPIGTYDAYDMILDVDHDIDGFDSFDVYQIDDDTIELYNPFDDTSYFLEGYDRSNFDYEYVFYDNIHYFLQEYEAWEKTFTSEMGVLNEFDNENYLQFLAADDDSVFRSSQDYGITNTDNIIWDYTGVYGVGDITDDFYLKTLFLDYDSFDDENFELTVLNDANIELYHITSGTVYEFTGRGYIQILRQKEDGSPSTNKKDLKKRKQKTPKKANPRESTRA
;
A
#
# COMPACT_ATOMS: atom_id res chain seq x y z
N MET A 1 -46.93 25.60 -38.84
CA MET A 1 -45.69 24.91 -39.24
C MET A 1 -44.44 25.33 -38.45
N LYS A 2 -44.34 26.56 -37.91
CA LYS A 2 -43.16 26.98 -37.12
C LYS A 2 -43.18 26.48 -35.66
N THR A 3 -44.35 26.35 -35.04
CA THR A 3 -44.50 25.88 -33.65
C THR A 3 -44.38 24.36 -33.50
N LEU A 4 -44.87 23.58 -34.46
CA LEU A 4 -44.76 22.12 -34.46
C LEU A 4 -43.31 21.63 -34.67
N LYS A 5 -42.50 22.40 -35.42
CA LYS A 5 -41.05 22.14 -35.59
C LYS A 5 -40.24 22.45 -34.32
N LEU A 6 -40.69 23.41 -33.52
CA LEU A 6 -40.04 23.76 -32.25
C LEU A 6 -40.31 22.69 -31.18
N LEU A 7 -41.55 22.18 -31.11
CA LEU A 7 -41.92 21.08 -30.22
C LEU A 7 -41.22 19.76 -30.57
N LEU A 8 -41.05 19.43 -31.86
CA LEU A 8 -40.27 18.25 -32.26
C LEU A 8 -38.77 18.40 -31.96
N GLY A 9 -38.23 19.62 -32.08
CA GLY A 9 -36.82 19.90 -31.76
C GLY A 9 -36.49 19.83 -30.28
N ILE A 10 -37.41 20.25 -29.40
CA ILE A 10 -37.24 20.16 -27.95
C ILE A 10 -37.41 18.71 -27.46
N LEU A 11 -38.30 17.93 -28.07
CA LEU A 11 -38.50 16.51 -27.73
C LEU A 11 -37.29 15.63 -28.11
N PHE A 12 -36.56 15.98 -29.16
CA PHE A 12 -35.37 15.23 -29.61
C PHE A 12 -34.12 15.51 -28.77
N ILE A 13 -34.05 16.65 -28.06
CA ILE A 13 -32.93 16.99 -27.17
C ILE A 13 -33.14 16.40 -25.77
N SER A 14 -34.40 16.16 -25.35
CA SER A 14 -34.69 15.54 -24.05
C SER A 14 -34.42 14.04 -24.00
N THR A 15 -34.38 13.32 -25.13
CA THR A 15 -34.11 11.87 -25.16
C THR A 15 -32.63 11.52 -25.28
N SER A 16 -31.74 12.49 -25.49
CA SER A 16 -30.29 12.27 -25.59
C SER A 16 -29.52 12.45 -24.27
N LEU A 17 -30.20 12.73 -23.16
CA LEU A 17 -29.58 12.93 -21.84
C LEU A 17 -29.80 11.79 -20.84
N VAL A 18 -30.46 10.70 -21.24
CA VAL A 18 -30.28 9.41 -20.57
C VAL A 18 -29.04 8.75 -21.16
N SER A 19 -27.86 9.30 -20.85
CA SER A 19 -26.72 8.39 -20.77
C SER A 19 -27.07 7.45 -19.63
N CYS A 20 -27.20 6.15 -19.90
CA CYS A 20 -26.96 5.18 -18.84
C CYS A 20 -25.62 5.58 -18.22
N GLN A 21 -25.64 6.19 -17.04
CA GLN A 21 -24.54 5.99 -16.11
C GLN A 21 -24.59 4.48 -15.86
N ARG A 22 -23.87 3.71 -16.69
CA ARG A 22 -23.42 2.40 -16.25
C ARG A 22 -22.57 2.73 -15.05
N ASP A 23 -23.09 2.49 -13.85
CA ASP A 23 -22.24 2.39 -12.68
C ASP A 23 -21.14 1.39 -13.05
N PRO A 24 -19.87 1.82 -13.13
CA PRO A 24 -18.81 0.98 -13.69
C PRO A 24 -18.35 -0.13 -12.73
N VAL A 25 -19.19 -0.57 -11.79
CA VAL A 25 -18.73 -1.33 -10.61
C VAL A 25 -19.38 -2.72 -10.48
N TYR A 26 -20.48 -3.03 -11.18
CA TYR A 26 -21.02 -4.39 -11.15
C TYR A 26 -20.58 -5.17 -12.40
N VAL A 27 -19.45 -5.86 -12.30
CA VAL A 27 -19.08 -6.90 -13.26
C VAL A 27 -19.78 -8.18 -12.80
N GLU A 28 -20.68 -8.69 -13.64
CA GLU A 28 -21.33 -9.97 -13.36
C GLU A 28 -20.25 -11.06 -13.31
N PRO A 29 -20.16 -11.83 -12.21
CA PRO A 29 -19.13 -12.83 -12.08
C PRO A 29 -19.37 -13.96 -13.08
N VAL A 30 -18.28 -14.54 -13.57
CA VAL A 30 -18.34 -15.75 -14.39
C VAL A 30 -18.74 -16.91 -13.49
N VAL A 31 -19.57 -17.83 -14.00
CA VAL A 31 -19.90 -19.06 -13.28
C VAL A 31 -18.62 -19.91 -13.19
N PRO A 32 -18.06 -20.14 -11.99
CA PRO A 32 -16.81 -20.89 -11.87
C PRO A 32 -17.00 -22.33 -12.33
N THR A 33 -16.06 -22.83 -13.14
CA THR A 33 -16.07 -24.23 -13.62
C THR A 33 -15.11 -25.14 -12.86
N ILE A 34 -14.32 -24.56 -11.94
CA ILE A 34 -13.31 -25.21 -11.12
C ILE A 34 -13.59 -24.98 -9.64
N SER A 35 -12.97 -25.77 -8.76
CA SER A 35 -13.08 -25.52 -7.32
C SER A 35 -12.32 -24.26 -6.90
N LEU A 36 -12.68 -23.67 -5.76
CA LEU A 36 -11.96 -22.50 -5.24
C LEU A 36 -10.48 -22.79 -5.00
N ASN A 37 -10.14 -23.99 -4.49
CA ASN A 37 -8.74 -24.39 -4.35
C ASN A 37 -7.97 -24.40 -5.69
N GLN A 38 -8.61 -24.85 -6.77
CA GLN A 38 -8.03 -24.80 -8.11
C GLN A 38 -7.88 -23.37 -8.62
N LEU A 39 -8.87 -22.51 -8.35
CA LEU A 39 -8.83 -21.09 -8.71
C LEU A 39 -7.71 -20.37 -7.97
N LEU A 40 -7.65 -20.46 -6.64
CA LEU A 40 -6.59 -19.79 -5.85
C LEU A 40 -5.19 -20.27 -6.21
N SER A 41 -5.06 -21.52 -6.66
CA SER A 41 -3.79 -22.12 -7.11
C SER A 41 -3.50 -21.91 -8.61
N SER A 42 -4.35 -21.19 -9.36
CA SER A 42 -4.13 -20.93 -10.78
C SER A 42 -3.02 -19.91 -11.03
N HIS A 43 -2.71 -19.11 -10.01
CA HIS A 43 -1.64 -18.11 -10.01
C HIS A 43 -0.74 -18.32 -8.79
N GLU A 44 0.51 -17.89 -8.89
CA GLU A 44 1.48 -18.01 -7.80
C GLU A 44 1.23 -16.98 -6.69
N ILE A 45 0.84 -15.77 -7.09
CA ILE A 45 0.55 -14.63 -6.21
C ILE A 45 -0.70 -13.90 -6.70
N TRP A 46 -1.39 -13.26 -5.77
CA TRP A 46 -2.57 -12.46 -6.00
C TRP A 46 -2.33 -11.04 -5.49
N TYR A 47 -2.17 -10.07 -6.39
CA TYR A 47 -1.99 -8.66 -6.06
C TYR A 47 -3.29 -8.08 -5.52
N VAL A 48 -3.24 -7.44 -4.36
CA VAL A 48 -4.40 -6.78 -3.76
C VAL A 48 -4.49 -5.34 -4.28
N ASP A 49 -5.44 -5.08 -5.18
CA ASP A 49 -5.68 -3.72 -5.69
C ASP A 49 -6.59 -2.93 -4.75
N ILE A 50 -5.97 -2.22 -3.81
CA ILE A 50 -6.70 -1.41 -2.83
C ILE A 50 -7.49 -0.25 -3.47
N ASN A 51 -7.12 0.15 -4.69
CA ASN A 51 -7.82 1.21 -5.42
C ASN A 51 -9.12 0.72 -6.05
N LYS A 52 -9.31 -0.60 -6.17
CA LYS A 52 -10.56 -1.22 -6.61
C LYS A 52 -11.48 -1.63 -5.45
N THR A 53 -11.02 -1.55 -4.20
CA THR A 53 -11.83 -1.87 -3.02
C THR A 53 -13.13 -1.06 -2.98
N VAL A 54 -14.25 -1.75 -2.72
CA VAL A 54 -15.58 -1.15 -2.53
C VAL A 54 -16.16 -1.60 -1.20
N GLY A 55 -17.03 -0.77 -0.62
CA GLY A 55 -17.45 -0.90 0.77
C GLY A 55 -16.80 0.14 1.67
N PHE A 56 -17.35 0.27 2.87
CA PHE A 56 -16.86 1.23 3.88
C PHE A 56 -16.16 0.54 5.05
N GLY A 57 -16.27 -0.79 5.16
CA GLY A 57 -15.55 -1.61 6.11
C GLY A 57 -14.10 -1.85 5.71
N GLU A 58 -13.37 -2.56 6.56
CA GLU A 58 -11.98 -2.93 6.36
C GLU A 58 -11.67 -4.25 7.06
N THR A 59 -11.22 -5.23 6.29
CA THR A 59 -10.52 -6.42 6.76
C THR A 59 -9.02 -6.10 6.89
N PRO A 60 -8.43 -6.12 8.10
CA PRO A 60 -7.11 -5.52 8.35
C PRO A 60 -5.97 -6.08 7.48
N PHE A 61 -5.75 -7.41 7.46
CA PHE A 61 -4.64 -7.99 6.69
C PHE A 61 -4.70 -7.67 5.18
N MET A 62 -5.90 -7.47 4.62
CA MET A 62 -6.09 -7.05 3.23
C MET A 62 -5.63 -5.61 2.97
N GLN A 63 -5.60 -4.76 4.00
CA GLN A 63 -5.14 -3.36 3.91
C GLN A 63 -3.60 -3.25 3.99
N PHE A 64 -2.92 -4.29 4.47
CA PHE A 64 -1.46 -4.34 4.58
C PHE A 64 -0.80 -5.07 3.42
N ALA A 65 -1.40 -6.18 2.98
CA ALA A 65 -0.80 -7.03 1.95
C ALA A 65 -0.72 -6.32 0.59
N PHE A 66 0.46 -6.33 -0.03
CA PHE A 66 0.63 -6.03 -1.45
C PHE A 66 0.19 -7.23 -2.30
N THR A 67 0.61 -8.42 -1.90
CA THR A 67 0.21 -9.67 -2.55
C THR A 67 -0.10 -10.76 -1.54
N LEU A 68 -1.03 -11.65 -1.87
CA LEU A 68 -1.34 -12.87 -1.12
C LEU A 68 -0.93 -14.12 -1.92
N SER A 69 -0.56 -15.19 -1.23
CA SER A 69 -0.33 -16.50 -1.85
C SER A 69 -1.03 -17.61 -1.06
N PHE A 70 -1.82 -18.44 -1.74
CA PHE A 70 -2.60 -19.52 -1.15
C PHE A 70 -1.90 -20.85 -1.42
N ARG A 71 -1.24 -21.44 -0.42
CA ARG A 71 -0.40 -22.63 -0.63
C ARG A 71 -0.55 -23.64 0.49
N ASN A 72 -1.02 -24.84 0.14
CA ASN A 72 -1.14 -25.96 1.09
C ASN A 72 -1.88 -25.57 2.38
N SER A 73 -2.99 -24.84 2.26
CA SER A 73 -3.79 -24.31 3.39
C SER A 73 -3.07 -23.28 4.28
N VAL A 74 -1.90 -22.80 3.88
CA VAL A 74 -1.20 -21.67 4.52
C VAL A 74 -1.37 -20.44 3.64
N LEU A 75 -1.79 -19.33 4.27
CA LEU A 75 -1.87 -18.03 3.64
C LEU A 75 -0.55 -17.31 3.84
N TYR A 76 0.05 -16.85 2.74
CA TYR A 76 1.26 -16.03 2.75
C TYR A 76 0.93 -14.62 2.29
N ALA A 77 1.67 -13.63 2.78
CA ALA A 77 1.55 -12.24 2.32
C ALA A 77 2.90 -11.52 2.24
N ASN A 78 3.03 -10.67 1.22
CA ASN A 78 4.05 -9.63 1.16
C ASN A 78 3.44 -8.34 1.74
N ASN A 79 3.73 -8.03 3.00
CA ASN A 79 3.22 -6.83 3.69
C ASN A 79 4.22 -5.65 3.70
N ASN A 80 5.48 -5.94 3.38
CA ASN A 80 6.58 -4.99 3.32
C ASN A 80 7.01 -4.77 1.87
N LEU A 81 7.54 -3.58 1.59
CA LEU A 81 8.23 -3.26 0.34
C LEU A 81 9.69 -3.70 0.39
N VAL A 82 10.32 -3.68 1.57
CA VAL A 82 11.65 -4.28 1.79
C VAL A 82 11.57 -5.78 1.52
N GLY A 83 12.44 -6.27 0.64
CA GLY A 83 12.43 -7.67 0.20
C GLY A 83 11.21 -8.10 -0.63
N LEU A 84 10.39 -7.17 -1.14
CA LEU A 84 9.27 -7.49 -2.02
C LEU A 84 9.76 -8.25 -3.27
N GLY A 85 9.17 -9.42 -3.53
CA GLY A 85 9.59 -10.30 -4.63
C GLY A 85 10.67 -11.33 -4.26
N ASP A 86 11.39 -11.12 -3.16
CA ASP A 86 12.41 -12.06 -2.67
C ASP A 86 11.98 -12.80 -1.40
N GLN A 87 11.23 -12.15 -0.51
CA GLN A 87 10.84 -12.69 0.78
C GLN A 87 9.98 -13.97 0.62
N GLY A 88 10.38 -15.05 1.30
CA GLY A 88 9.73 -16.36 1.15
C GLY A 88 9.83 -16.93 -0.27
N GLY A 89 10.84 -16.50 -1.04
CA GLY A 89 10.96 -16.76 -2.47
C GLY A 89 9.96 -15.94 -3.30
N GLY A 90 9.49 -14.80 -2.82
CA GLY A 90 8.50 -13.95 -3.49
C GLY A 90 7.04 -14.24 -3.14
N TYR A 91 6.76 -15.31 -2.38
CA TYR A 91 5.41 -15.58 -1.86
C TYR A 91 5.05 -14.75 -0.62
N GLY A 92 6.04 -14.11 0.00
CA GLY A 92 5.89 -13.45 1.30
C GLY A 92 6.07 -14.40 2.47
N ILE A 93 5.64 -13.99 3.66
CA ILE A 93 5.74 -14.82 4.87
C ILE A 93 4.37 -15.44 5.23
N PRO A 94 4.31 -16.53 6.02
CA PRO A 94 3.04 -17.05 6.50
C PRO A 94 2.36 -16.06 7.46
N ILE A 95 1.06 -15.86 7.26
CA ILE A 95 0.21 -14.96 8.06
C ILE A 95 -1.02 -15.65 8.68
N GLY A 96 -1.20 -16.94 8.41
CA GLY A 96 -2.30 -17.73 8.93
C GLY A 96 -2.59 -18.95 8.08
N THR A 97 -3.78 -19.50 8.27
CA THR A 97 -4.28 -20.63 7.49
C THR A 97 -5.55 -20.26 6.76
N TYR A 98 -5.86 -21.00 5.70
CA TYR A 98 -7.12 -20.84 4.99
C TYR A 98 -7.77 -22.20 4.66
N ASP A 99 -9.09 -22.19 4.58
CA ASP A 99 -9.90 -23.26 4.01
C ASP A 99 -10.75 -22.71 2.84
N ALA A 100 -10.91 -23.52 1.80
CA ALA A 100 -11.56 -23.11 0.56
C ALA A 100 -12.55 -24.18 0.08
N TYR A 101 -13.83 -23.85 0.08
CA TYR A 101 -14.93 -24.75 -0.26
C TYR A 101 -16.11 -23.96 -0.81
N ASP A 102 -16.91 -24.49 -1.74
CA ASP A 102 -18.16 -23.86 -2.21
C ASP A 102 -18.07 -22.35 -2.56
N MET A 103 -16.93 -21.90 -3.10
CA MET A 103 -16.62 -20.48 -3.36
C MET A 103 -16.64 -19.59 -2.09
N ILE A 104 -16.31 -20.20 -0.96
CA ILE A 104 -16.11 -19.61 0.36
C ILE A 104 -14.64 -19.78 0.72
N LEU A 105 -13.99 -18.66 1.04
CA LEU A 105 -12.64 -18.63 1.59
C LEU A 105 -12.74 -18.26 3.07
N ASP A 106 -12.44 -19.21 3.95
CA ASP A 106 -12.28 -18.96 5.38
C ASP A 106 -10.79 -18.74 5.67
N VAL A 107 -10.47 -17.69 6.41
CA VAL A 107 -9.10 -17.33 6.80
C VAL A 107 -9.02 -17.23 8.31
N ASP A 108 -8.11 -17.98 8.91
CA ASP A 108 -7.69 -17.81 10.30
C ASP A 108 -6.35 -17.06 10.29
N HIS A 109 -6.40 -15.72 10.41
CA HIS A 109 -5.22 -14.87 10.47
C HIS A 109 -4.60 -14.90 11.87
N ASP A 110 -3.27 -14.98 11.93
CA ASP A 110 -2.51 -15.17 13.18
C ASP A 110 -2.72 -14.06 14.22
N ILE A 111 -3.07 -12.85 13.76
CA ILE A 111 -3.23 -11.65 14.59
C ILE A 111 -4.65 -11.12 14.57
N ASP A 112 -5.26 -11.06 13.38
CA ASP A 112 -6.56 -10.41 13.16
C ASP A 112 -7.72 -11.36 13.46
N GLY A 113 -7.46 -12.67 13.53
CA GLY A 113 -8.46 -13.69 13.81
C GLY A 113 -9.16 -14.18 12.56
N PHE A 114 -10.40 -14.60 12.73
CA PHE A 114 -11.18 -15.24 11.68
C PHE A 114 -11.86 -14.21 10.78
N ASP A 115 -11.69 -14.37 9.47
CA ASP A 115 -12.43 -13.70 8.42
C ASP A 115 -12.97 -14.73 7.42
N SER A 116 -14.04 -14.37 6.72
CA SER A 116 -14.62 -15.24 5.71
C SER A 116 -15.09 -14.43 4.52
N PHE A 117 -14.87 -14.97 3.32
CA PHE A 117 -15.16 -14.28 2.07
C PHE A 117 -16.03 -15.14 1.16
N ASP A 118 -17.02 -14.52 0.53
CA ASP A 118 -17.61 -15.04 -0.70
C ASP A 118 -16.66 -14.68 -1.85
N VAL A 119 -16.22 -15.68 -2.60
CA VAL A 119 -15.29 -15.51 -3.71
C VAL A 119 -16.03 -15.51 -5.02
N TYR A 120 -15.82 -14.47 -5.82
CA TYR A 120 -16.38 -14.36 -7.16
C TYR A 120 -15.25 -14.31 -8.19
N GLN A 121 -15.31 -15.18 -9.19
CA GLN A 121 -14.41 -15.08 -10.35
C GLN A 121 -14.94 -13.99 -11.28
N ILE A 122 -14.14 -12.95 -11.51
CA ILE A 122 -14.52 -11.82 -12.37
C ILE A 122 -14.11 -12.13 -13.82
N ASP A 123 -12.91 -12.64 -14.02
CA ASP A 123 -12.38 -13.12 -15.29
C ASP A 123 -11.28 -14.17 -15.07
N ASP A 124 -10.37 -14.37 -16.03
CA ASP A 124 -9.38 -15.44 -16.00
C ASP A 124 -8.30 -15.23 -14.91
N ASP A 125 -7.97 -13.97 -14.60
CA ASP A 125 -6.93 -13.57 -13.66
C ASP A 125 -7.44 -12.66 -12.54
N THR A 126 -8.72 -12.30 -12.51
CA THR A 126 -9.28 -11.44 -11.45
C THR A 126 -10.31 -12.17 -10.59
N ILE A 127 -10.15 -12.05 -9.27
CA ILE A 127 -11.14 -12.49 -8.28
C ILE A 127 -11.58 -11.34 -7.39
N GLU A 128 -12.81 -11.42 -6.91
CA GLU A 128 -13.35 -10.57 -5.86
C GLU A 128 -13.49 -11.39 -4.58
N LEU A 129 -12.96 -10.89 -3.47
CA LEU A 129 -13.17 -11.40 -2.12
C LEU A 129 -14.14 -10.46 -1.39
N TYR A 130 -15.39 -10.86 -1.26
CA TYR A 130 -16.41 -10.11 -0.53
C TYR A 130 -16.51 -10.60 0.92
N ASN A 131 -16.21 -9.74 1.89
CA ASN A 131 -16.40 -10.02 3.30
C ASN A 131 -17.82 -9.59 3.74
N PRO A 132 -18.72 -10.53 4.07
CA PRO A 132 -20.09 -10.22 4.46
C PRO A 132 -20.20 -9.63 5.87
N PHE A 133 -19.15 -9.70 6.69
CA PHE A 133 -19.16 -9.15 8.05
C PHE A 133 -18.95 -7.63 8.10
N ASP A 134 -18.22 -7.09 7.14
CA ASP A 134 -17.89 -5.66 7.05
C ASP A 134 -18.42 -4.97 5.78
N ASP A 135 -19.10 -5.73 4.91
CA ASP A 135 -19.65 -5.30 3.62
C ASP A 135 -18.59 -4.73 2.65
N THR A 136 -17.41 -5.34 2.62
CA THR A 136 -16.26 -4.87 1.82
C THR A 136 -15.83 -5.91 0.80
N SER A 137 -15.63 -5.49 -0.44
CA SER A 137 -15.08 -6.31 -1.50
C SER A 137 -13.68 -5.85 -1.89
N TYR A 138 -12.76 -6.81 -1.95
CA TYR A 138 -11.39 -6.64 -2.40
C TYR A 138 -11.21 -7.31 -3.76
N PHE A 139 -10.56 -6.62 -4.70
CA PHE A 139 -10.26 -7.19 -6.01
C PHE A 139 -8.80 -7.56 -6.09
N LEU A 140 -8.56 -8.81 -6.49
CA LEU A 140 -7.23 -9.39 -6.56
C LEU A 140 -6.94 -9.82 -7.99
N GLU A 141 -5.74 -9.47 -8.46
CA GLU A 141 -5.24 -9.85 -9.79
C GLU A 141 -4.14 -10.90 -9.64
N GLY A 142 -4.28 -12.00 -10.37
CA GLY A 142 -3.41 -13.17 -10.32
C GLY A 142 -2.20 -13.03 -11.23
N TYR A 143 -1.03 -13.39 -10.73
CA TYR A 143 0.22 -13.38 -11.49
C TYR A 143 1.09 -14.62 -11.21
N ASP A 144 1.86 -15.01 -12.21
CA ASP A 144 3.12 -15.74 -11.99
C ASP A 144 4.17 -14.74 -11.48
N ARG A 145 4.96 -15.11 -10.46
CA ARG A 145 5.94 -14.19 -9.87
C ARG A 145 6.92 -13.64 -10.90
N SER A 146 7.31 -14.43 -11.89
CA SER A 146 8.25 -13.99 -12.93
C SER A 146 7.72 -12.89 -13.86
N ASN A 147 6.40 -12.68 -13.89
CA ASN A 147 5.75 -11.70 -14.78
C ASN A 147 5.12 -10.53 -14.00
N PHE A 148 5.27 -10.50 -12.68
CA PHE A 148 4.72 -9.46 -11.83
C PHE A 148 5.65 -8.24 -11.77
N ASP A 149 5.07 -7.05 -11.90
CA ASP A 149 5.82 -5.80 -11.88
C ASP A 149 6.06 -5.31 -10.43
N TYR A 150 7.08 -5.88 -9.79
CA TYR A 150 7.48 -5.52 -8.43
C TYR A 150 7.95 -4.08 -8.32
N GLU A 151 8.62 -3.55 -9.36
CA GLU A 151 9.12 -2.17 -9.38
C GLU A 151 7.95 -1.18 -9.38
N TYR A 152 6.91 -1.44 -10.18
CA TYR A 152 5.72 -0.61 -10.18
C TYR A 152 5.08 -0.52 -8.80
N VAL A 153 4.86 -1.68 -8.15
CA VAL A 153 4.29 -1.71 -6.80
C VAL A 153 5.18 -0.99 -5.81
N PHE A 154 6.49 -1.21 -5.86
CA PHE A 154 7.44 -0.57 -4.96
C PHE A 154 7.41 0.96 -5.06
N TYR A 155 7.56 1.51 -6.27
CA TYR A 155 7.67 2.95 -6.47
C TYR A 155 6.32 3.70 -6.38
N ASP A 156 5.19 3.05 -6.69
CA ASP A 156 3.85 3.63 -6.46
C ASP A 156 3.51 3.75 -4.96
N ASN A 157 4.25 3.01 -4.12
CA ASN A 157 4.04 2.87 -2.69
C ASN A 157 5.29 3.27 -1.86
N ILE A 158 6.28 3.91 -2.48
CA ILE A 158 7.59 4.24 -1.87
C ILE A 158 7.48 5.09 -0.60
N HIS A 159 6.45 5.92 -0.48
CA HIS A 159 6.13 6.64 0.74
C HIS A 159 6.14 5.72 1.97
N TYR A 160 5.64 4.51 1.77
CA TYR A 160 5.59 3.52 2.80
C TYR A 160 6.89 2.76 3.04
N PHE A 161 7.76 2.67 2.03
CA PHE A 161 9.08 2.08 2.19
C PHE A 161 9.90 2.89 3.21
N LEU A 162 9.76 4.21 3.19
CA LEU A 162 10.39 5.10 4.19
C LEU A 162 9.95 4.82 5.63
N GLN A 163 8.78 4.21 5.83
CA GLN A 163 8.21 3.89 7.15
C GLN A 163 8.60 2.48 7.65
N GLU A 164 9.31 1.68 6.86
CA GLU A 164 9.67 0.30 7.21
C GLU A 164 10.96 0.20 8.03
N TYR A 165 11.48 1.33 8.51
CA TYR A 165 12.62 1.45 9.39
C TYR A 165 12.31 2.36 10.57
N GLU A 166 12.79 1.99 11.76
CA GLU A 166 12.68 2.81 12.96
C GLU A 166 13.42 4.15 12.82
N ALA A 167 14.53 4.17 12.08
CA ALA A 167 15.23 5.39 11.70
C ALA A 167 16.03 5.20 10.40
N TRP A 168 16.29 6.30 9.73
CA TRP A 168 17.23 6.43 8.62
C TRP A 168 18.46 7.17 9.13
N GLU A 169 19.62 6.51 9.17
CA GLU A 169 20.88 7.07 9.65
C GLU A 169 21.68 7.65 8.48
N LYS A 170 22.10 8.92 8.58
CA LYS A 170 22.98 9.54 7.60
C LYS A 170 24.34 8.86 7.62
N THR A 171 24.70 8.22 6.52
CA THR A 171 25.97 7.50 6.37
C THR A 171 26.95 8.21 5.45
N PHE A 172 26.47 9.19 4.67
CA PHE A 172 27.31 9.96 3.76
C PHE A 172 26.76 11.38 3.58
N THR A 173 27.69 12.33 3.43
CA THR A 173 27.45 13.69 2.96
C THR A 173 28.53 14.00 1.92
N SER A 174 28.13 14.47 0.74
CA SER A 174 29.07 14.82 -0.32
C SER A 174 29.91 16.05 0.00
N GLU A 175 31.10 16.15 -0.58
CA GLU A 175 31.93 17.38 -0.52
C GLU A 175 31.43 18.51 -1.43
N MET A 176 30.44 18.25 -2.28
CA MET A 176 29.78 19.24 -3.13
C MET A 176 28.58 19.88 -2.43
N GLY A 177 28.18 21.05 -2.93
CA GLY A 177 27.06 21.81 -2.40
C GLY A 177 27.48 22.95 -1.47
N VAL A 178 26.49 23.73 -1.05
CA VAL A 178 26.65 24.83 -0.09
C VAL A 178 26.25 24.35 1.30
N LEU A 179 27.02 24.74 2.32
CA LEU A 179 26.68 24.42 3.71
C LEU A 179 25.29 24.95 4.07
N ASN A 180 24.49 24.11 4.73
CA ASN A 180 23.12 24.41 5.15
C ASN A 180 22.82 23.76 6.51
N GLU A 181 21.67 24.08 7.12
CA GLU A 181 21.34 23.60 8.47
C GLU A 181 21.08 22.09 8.51
N PHE A 182 20.53 21.51 7.43
CA PHE A 182 20.30 20.06 7.29
C PHE A 182 21.60 19.24 7.32
N ASP A 183 22.76 19.85 7.08
CA ASP A 183 24.06 19.20 7.27
C ASP A 183 24.27 18.66 8.70
N ASN A 184 23.54 19.20 9.68
CA ASN A 184 23.60 18.75 11.08
C ASN A 184 22.64 17.58 11.39
N GLU A 185 21.65 17.31 10.54
CA GLU A 185 20.66 16.24 10.76
C GLU A 185 21.27 14.87 10.42
N ASN A 186 21.30 13.97 11.39
CA ASN A 186 21.96 12.67 11.28
C ASN A 186 20.98 11.51 11.28
N TYR A 187 19.75 11.69 11.80
CA TYR A 187 18.70 10.70 11.73
C TYR A 187 17.40 11.31 11.25
N LEU A 188 16.68 10.55 10.41
CA LEU A 188 15.28 10.82 10.04
C LEU A 188 14.41 9.65 10.47
N GLN A 189 13.14 9.90 10.76
CA GLN A 189 12.13 8.86 10.97
C GLN A 189 10.85 9.28 10.27
N PHE A 190 10.23 8.36 9.54
CA PHE A 190 8.96 8.58 8.85
C PHE A 190 7.89 7.69 9.50
N LEU A 191 6.78 8.29 9.88
CA LEU A 191 5.74 7.65 10.68
C LEU A 191 4.44 7.54 9.89
N ALA A 192 3.78 6.39 10.05
CA ALA A 192 2.44 6.10 9.53
C ALA A 192 1.30 6.73 10.37
N ALA A 193 1.60 7.74 11.19
CA ALA A 193 0.61 8.36 12.09
C ALA A 193 -0.25 9.39 11.35
N ASP A 194 -1.50 9.55 11.80
CA ASP A 194 -2.50 10.50 11.29
C ASP A 194 -2.81 10.35 9.78
N ASP A 195 -2.18 11.17 8.94
CA ASP A 195 -2.34 11.22 7.47
C ASP A 195 -1.16 10.58 6.71
N ASP A 196 -0.39 9.72 7.40
CA ASP A 196 0.88 9.11 6.98
C ASP A 196 2.01 10.13 6.73
N SER A 197 1.84 11.37 7.15
CA SER A 197 2.68 12.48 6.74
C SER A 197 3.63 13.00 7.83
N VAL A 198 3.80 12.29 8.95
CA VAL A 198 4.65 12.79 10.06
C VAL A 198 6.08 12.30 9.90
N PHE A 199 7.06 13.21 10.00
CA PHE A 199 8.47 12.86 10.13
C PHE A 199 9.10 13.44 11.38
N ARG A 200 10.24 12.88 11.78
CA ARG A 200 11.12 13.41 12.82
C ARG A 200 12.54 13.50 12.31
N SER A 201 13.30 14.45 12.86
CA SER A 201 14.74 14.55 12.60
C SER A 201 15.52 14.71 13.91
N SER A 202 16.80 14.33 13.88
CA SER A 202 17.70 14.39 15.03
C SER A 202 19.13 14.68 14.59
N GLN A 203 19.82 15.49 15.39
CA GLN A 203 21.23 15.81 15.27
C GLN A 203 22.12 14.88 16.10
N ASP A 204 21.53 13.93 16.85
CA ASP A 204 22.28 12.90 17.56
C ASP A 204 23.22 12.15 16.61
N TYR A 205 24.32 11.60 17.12
CA TYR A 205 25.32 10.95 16.28
C TYR A 205 25.83 9.65 16.92
N GLY A 206 25.97 8.61 16.10
CA GLY A 206 26.56 7.34 16.52
C GLY A 206 25.69 6.55 17.51
N ILE A 207 24.37 6.64 17.35
CA ILE A 207 23.41 5.94 18.19
C ILE A 207 23.23 4.49 17.71
N THR A 208 23.59 3.53 18.56
CA THR A 208 23.50 2.10 18.19
C THR A 208 22.08 1.55 18.28
N ASN A 209 21.33 1.94 19.32
CA ASN A 209 19.94 1.54 19.53
C ASN A 209 19.01 2.71 19.18
N THR A 210 18.18 2.52 18.18
CA THR A 210 17.17 3.46 17.66
C THR A 210 16.25 4.03 18.74
N ASP A 211 15.94 3.25 19.79
CA ASP A 211 15.13 3.72 20.94
C ASP A 211 15.79 4.87 21.73
N ASN A 212 17.10 5.06 21.60
CA ASN A 212 17.84 6.07 22.34
C ASN A 212 18.00 7.39 21.55
N ILE A 213 17.49 7.48 20.32
CA ILE A 213 17.55 8.70 19.52
C ILE A 213 16.64 9.75 20.15
N ILE A 214 17.19 10.94 20.42
CA ILE A 214 16.41 12.09 20.86
C ILE A 214 15.99 12.86 19.61
N TRP A 215 14.69 12.85 19.32
CA TRP A 215 14.11 13.59 18.20
C TRP A 215 14.06 15.08 18.51
N ASP A 216 14.89 15.86 17.82
CA ASP A 216 14.99 17.31 17.99
C ASP A 216 13.81 18.04 17.35
N TYR A 217 13.26 17.46 16.27
CA TYR A 217 12.16 18.05 15.52
C TYR A 217 11.10 17.03 15.11
N THR A 218 9.86 17.48 14.93
CA THR A 218 8.74 16.72 14.37
C THR A 218 7.96 17.64 13.43
N GLY A 219 7.79 17.21 12.19
CA GLY A 219 7.11 17.99 11.14
C GLY A 219 6.32 17.12 10.19
N VAL A 220 6.03 17.68 9.01
CA VAL A 220 5.24 17.03 7.96
C VAL A 220 6.10 16.72 6.75
N TYR A 221 5.99 15.53 6.17
CA TYR A 221 6.68 15.18 4.94
C TYR A 221 5.70 14.80 3.83
N GLY A 222 6.16 14.97 2.59
CA GLY A 222 5.46 14.55 1.39
C GLY A 222 6.40 13.87 0.41
N VAL A 223 5.92 12.81 -0.24
CA VAL A 223 6.61 12.17 -1.36
C VAL A 223 5.79 12.39 -2.62
N GLY A 224 6.45 12.80 -3.70
CA GLY A 224 5.82 13.13 -4.97
C GLY A 224 6.53 12.49 -6.15
N ASP A 225 5.80 12.36 -7.25
CA ASP A 225 6.34 11.85 -8.51
C ASP A 225 7.01 12.96 -9.31
N ILE A 226 8.09 12.60 -10.01
CA ILE A 226 8.72 13.46 -11.01
C ILE A 226 8.18 13.10 -12.40
N THR A 227 7.84 14.12 -13.18
CA THR A 227 7.34 13.90 -14.54
C THR A 227 8.44 13.30 -15.41
N ASP A 228 8.09 12.27 -16.18
CA ASP A 228 8.97 11.52 -17.07
C ASP A 228 10.10 10.72 -16.37
N ASP A 229 10.10 10.61 -15.04
CA ASP A 229 11.01 9.72 -14.29
C ASP A 229 10.24 8.95 -13.20
N PHE A 230 10.06 7.65 -13.42
CA PHE A 230 9.33 6.79 -12.50
C PHE A 230 10.13 6.46 -11.23
N TYR A 231 11.46 6.38 -11.36
CA TYR A 231 12.38 5.92 -10.33
C TYR A 231 12.83 7.06 -9.41
N LEU A 232 12.81 8.30 -9.91
CA LEU A 232 13.12 9.48 -9.12
C LEU A 232 11.86 10.09 -8.48
N LYS A 233 11.93 10.41 -7.20
CA LYS A 233 10.83 11.05 -6.45
C LYS A 233 11.25 12.38 -5.88
N THR A 234 10.30 13.22 -5.53
CA THR A 234 10.53 14.37 -4.65
C THR A 234 10.27 13.97 -3.20
N LEU A 235 11.12 14.40 -2.27
CA LEU A 235 10.85 14.36 -0.84
C LEU A 235 10.85 15.81 -0.30
N PHE A 236 9.74 16.20 0.30
CA PHE A 236 9.58 17.49 0.96
C PHE A 236 9.52 17.28 2.47
N LEU A 237 10.30 18.04 3.24
CA LEU A 237 10.26 18.07 4.69
C LEU A 237 9.87 19.49 5.15
N ASP A 238 8.68 19.62 5.71
CA ASP A 238 8.12 20.85 6.27
C ASP A 238 8.60 21.00 7.71
N TYR A 239 9.44 22.01 7.94
CA TYR A 239 9.89 22.37 9.29
C TYR A 239 9.03 23.51 9.91
N ASP A 240 7.80 23.71 9.43
CA ASP A 240 6.78 24.68 9.83
C ASP A 240 7.29 26.13 9.78
N SER A 241 7.80 26.62 10.90
CA SER A 241 8.25 28.00 11.06
C SER A 241 9.74 28.19 10.72
N PHE A 242 10.42 27.11 10.31
CA PHE A 242 11.79 27.12 9.79
C PHE A 242 11.79 27.01 8.25
N ASP A 243 12.96 26.97 7.63
CA ASP A 243 13.06 26.75 6.18
C ASP A 243 12.71 25.29 5.84
N ASP A 244 11.92 25.11 4.78
CA ASP A 244 11.55 23.77 4.29
C ASP A 244 12.66 23.14 3.45
N GLU A 245 12.85 21.83 3.61
CA GLU A 245 13.88 21.08 2.88
C GLU A 245 13.26 20.33 1.69
N ASN A 246 13.90 20.43 0.53
CA ASN A 246 13.41 19.84 -0.72
C ASN A 246 14.49 18.96 -1.36
N PHE A 247 14.16 17.69 -1.57
CA PHE A 247 15.10 16.70 -2.10
C PHE A 247 14.56 16.00 -3.35
N GLU A 248 15.47 15.59 -4.22
CA GLU A 248 15.27 14.44 -5.09
C GLU A 248 15.66 13.16 -4.31
N LEU A 249 14.75 12.20 -4.25
CA LEU A 249 14.90 10.93 -3.55
C LEU A 249 15.15 9.81 -4.57
N THR A 250 16.28 9.12 -4.39
CA THR A 250 16.68 7.93 -5.15
C THR A 250 16.82 6.74 -4.21
N VAL A 251 16.30 5.57 -4.60
CA VAL A 251 16.49 4.33 -3.86
C VAL A 251 17.71 3.60 -4.42
N LEU A 252 18.76 3.45 -3.61
CA LEU A 252 19.98 2.74 -4.01
C LEU A 252 19.81 1.22 -3.87
N ASN A 253 19.12 0.81 -2.81
CA ASN A 253 18.63 -0.55 -2.57
C ASN A 253 17.55 -0.48 -1.47
N ASP A 254 17.01 -1.64 -1.07
CA ASP A 254 15.95 -1.72 -0.06
C ASP A 254 16.38 -1.40 1.38
N ALA A 255 17.63 -1.01 1.61
CA ALA A 255 18.15 -0.51 2.90
C ALA A 255 18.87 0.85 2.79
N ASN A 256 19.00 1.43 1.59
CA ASN A 256 19.76 2.64 1.35
C ASN A 256 19.02 3.60 0.41
N ILE A 257 18.93 4.86 0.82
CA ILE A 257 18.40 5.95 0.00
C ILE A 257 19.43 7.05 -0.17
N GLU A 258 19.33 7.77 -1.28
CA GLU A 258 20.08 9.00 -1.56
C GLU A 258 19.09 10.16 -1.62
N LEU A 259 19.46 11.27 -0.98
CA LEU A 259 18.72 12.53 -0.98
C LEU A 259 19.62 13.62 -1.57
N TYR A 260 19.27 14.09 -2.77
CA TYR A 260 19.92 15.25 -3.37
C TYR A 260 19.17 16.52 -2.98
N HIS A 261 19.81 17.40 -2.20
CA HIS A 261 19.21 18.63 -1.71
C HIS A 261 19.20 19.71 -2.80
N ILE A 262 17.99 20.11 -3.22
CA ILE A 262 17.78 20.90 -4.43
C ILE A 262 18.41 22.30 -4.33
N THR A 263 18.36 22.93 -3.16
CA THR A 263 18.82 24.31 -3.00
C THR A 263 20.33 24.40 -2.77
N SER A 264 20.90 23.49 -1.96
CA SER A 264 22.33 23.51 -1.66
C SER A 264 23.17 22.78 -2.71
N GLY A 265 22.60 21.81 -3.42
CA GLY A 265 23.33 20.88 -4.29
C GLY A 265 24.14 19.82 -3.54
N THR A 266 23.86 19.60 -2.25
CA THR A 266 24.51 18.57 -1.43
C THR A 266 23.80 17.23 -1.63
N VAL A 267 24.56 16.13 -1.72
CA VAL A 267 24.03 14.76 -1.71
C VAL A 267 24.23 14.15 -0.32
N TYR A 268 23.20 13.52 0.21
CA TYR A 268 23.23 12.73 1.43
C TYR A 268 22.83 11.28 1.14
N GLU A 269 23.47 10.30 1.79
CA GLU A 269 22.97 8.93 1.79
C GLU A 269 22.53 8.54 3.20
N PHE A 270 21.40 7.85 3.27
CA PHE A 270 20.84 7.34 4.50
C PHE A 270 20.69 5.81 4.45
N THR A 271 20.99 5.16 5.56
CA THR A 271 20.85 3.71 5.74
C THR A 271 19.73 3.41 6.74
N GLY A 272 18.83 2.51 6.39
CA GLY A 272 17.74 2.07 7.25
C GLY A 272 18.23 1.32 8.50
N ARG A 273 17.71 1.69 9.66
CA ARG A 273 18.00 1.12 10.99
C ARG A 273 16.72 0.62 11.64
N GLY A 274 16.80 -0.56 12.27
CA GLY A 274 15.65 -1.17 12.94
C GLY A 274 14.54 -1.51 11.94
N TYR A 275 14.78 -2.46 11.04
CA TYR A 275 13.78 -2.91 10.07
C TYR A 275 12.49 -3.38 10.77
N ILE A 276 11.36 -2.84 10.33
CA ILE A 276 10.03 -3.11 10.85
C ILE A 276 9.32 -4.10 9.93
N GLN A 277 9.36 -5.37 10.30
CA GLN A 277 8.57 -6.39 9.63
C GLN A 277 7.08 -6.25 10.04
N ILE A 278 6.18 -5.97 9.08
CA ILE A 278 4.74 -5.69 9.29
C ILE A 278 3.96 -6.99 9.43
N LEU A 279 4.42 -7.84 10.33
CA LEU A 279 4.02 -9.23 10.41
C LEU A 279 4.46 -9.75 11.77
N ARG A 280 3.63 -9.71 12.81
CA ARG A 280 4.08 -10.30 14.09
C ARG A 280 3.11 -11.31 14.67
N GLN A 281 3.31 -12.57 14.25
CA GLN A 281 3.18 -13.71 15.15
C GLN A 281 4.08 -13.54 16.39
N LYS A 282 3.59 -14.11 17.49
CA LYS A 282 4.26 -14.23 18.79
C LYS A 282 5.60 -14.95 18.71
N GLU A 283 6.61 -14.36 19.35
CA GLU A 283 7.44 -15.14 20.26
C GLU A 283 7.16 -14.67 21.70
N ASP A 284 7.22 -15.61 22.63
CA ASP A 284 7.35 -15.46 24.10
C ASP A 284 6.37 -14.61 24.94
N GLY A 285 5.19 -14.23 24.42
CA GLY A 285 4.15 -13.63 25.29
C GLY A 285 4.51 -12.24 25.80
N SER A 286 5.55 -11.63 25.23
CA SER A 286 5.75 -10.20 25.28
C SER A 286 4.70 -9.53 24.37
N PRO A 287 3.95 -8.52 24.84
CA PRO A 287 3.11 -7.73 23.96
C PRO A 287 4.04 -7.02 22.98
N SER A 288 3.90 -7.27 21.68
CA SER A 288 4.52 -6.42 20.67
C SER A 288 4.07 -4.99 20.94
N THR A 289 5.01 -4.10 21.25
CA THR A 289 4.76 -2.70 21.61
C THR A 289 4.18 -1.83 20.48
N ASN A 290 3.87 -2.39 19.32
CA ASN A 290 3.43 -1.61 18.16
C ASN A 290 1.95 -1.83 17.82
N LYS A 291 1.10 -2.02 18.84
CA LYS A 291 -0.36 -1.87 18.69
C LYS A 291 -0.71 -0.39 18.77
N LYS A 292 -0.63 0.34 17.64
CA LYS A 292 -1.67 1.28 17.18
C LYS A 292 -1.37 2.07 15.90
N ASP A 293 -0.12 2.19 15.46
CA ASP A 293 0.23 3.07 14.32
C ASP A 293 0.93 2.27 13.19
N LEU A 294 0.32 1.16 12.76
CA LEU A 294 0.83 0.38 11.63
C LEU A 294 0.24 0.92 10.32
N LYS A 295 1.15 1.31 9.42
CA LYS A 295 0.95 1.65 8.00
C LYS A 295 -0.17 0.87 7.33
N LYS A 296 -1.29 1.52 7.01
CA LYS A 296 -2.28 0.97 6.08
C LYS A 296 -2.02 1.50 4.67
N ARG A 297 -2.20 0.67 3.65
CA ARG A 297 -2.19 1.15 2.26
C ARG A 297 -3.37 2.10 2.05
N LYS A 298 -3.13 3.22 1.39
CA LYS A 298 -4.11 4.28 1.16
C LYS A 298 -4.79 4.05 -0.18
N GLN A 299 -6.10 3.90 -0.13
CA GLN A 299 -6.93 3.91 -1.32
C GLN A 299 -6.90 5.33 -1.93
N LYS A 300 -6.35 5.45 -3.15
CA LYS A 300 -6.26 6.72 -3.90
C LYS A 300 -7.59 7.07 -4.59
N THR A 301 -8.50 6.11 -4.72
CA THR A 301 -9.83 6.29 -5.32
C THR A 301 -10.91 6.64 -4.28
N PRO A 302 -11.99 7.35 -4.66
CA PRO A 302 -13.09 7.59 -3.72
C PRO A 302 -13.79 6.29 -3.31
N LYS A 303 -13.99 6.09 -1.99
CA LYS A 303 -14.79 4.97 -1.46
C LYS A 303 -16.22 5.02 -2.00
N LYS A 304 -16.81 3.86 -2.24
CA LYS A 304 -18.16 3.67 -2.79
C LYS A 304 -18.89 2.56 -2.03
N ALA A 305 -20.21 2.60 -2.05
CA ALA A 305 -21.03 1.52 -1.51
C ALA A 305 -20.77 0.20 -2.25
N ASN A 306 -20.83 -0.91 -1.53
CA ASN A 306 -20.70 -2.24 -2.10
C ASN A 306 -22.00 -2.63 -2.80
N PRO A 307 -21.99 -3.05 -4.08
CA PRO A 307 -23.18 -3.52 -4.77
C PRO A 307 -23.57 -4.97 -4.42
N ARG A 308 -22.72 -5.71 -3.69
CA ARG A 308 -23.03 -7.07 -3.25
C ARG A 308 -24.12 -7.04 -2.18
N GLU A 309 -25.00 -8.03 -2.23
CA GLU A 309 -25.93 -8.31 -1.13
C GLU A 309 -25.46 -9.60 -0.46
N SER A 310 -25.17 -9.54 0.84
CA SER A 310 -24.80 -10.73 1.59
C SER A 310 -25.92 -11.76 1.56
N THR A 311 -25.58 -12.98 1.11
CA THR A 311 -26.45 -14.14 1.22
C THR A 311 -26.22 -14.94 2.51
N ARG A 312 -25.26 -14.51 3.33
CA ARG A 312 -24.91 -15.16 4.60
C ARG A 312 -25.72 -14.54 5.74
N ALA A 313 -26.35 -15.40 6.53
CA ALA A 313 -27.16 -15.01 7.69
C ALA A 313 -26.32 -14.95 8.97
#